data_AF-A0A2E7ED11-F1
#
_entry.id   AF-A0A2E7ED11-F1
#
_cell.length_a   1.000
_cell.length_b   1.000
_cell.length_c   1.000
_cell.angle_alpha   90.00
_cell.angle_beta   90.00
_cell.angle_gamma   90.00
#
_symmetry.space_group_name_H-M   'P 1'
#
loop_
_entity.id
_entity.type
_entity.pdbx_description
1 polymer ?
#
loop_
_entity_poly.entity_id
_entity_poly.type
_entity_poly.pdbx_seq_one_letter_code
_entity_poly.pdbx_strand_id
1 'polypeptide(L)'
;MNYTPLQDFKLGWIFRHRELPVPEQALSAVKPLSPASANQFWRTAISRQATHANHFMADDWPSHNGVWQEKENWQTQWEGDGSDLPQLIEDHCHWEGNTRVFFCYDIDLVIETTWAVFRSHWKNFLFYDDEPILIGKGRRQTVIFHTDGTYQLGVKPEGV
;
A
#
# COMPACT_ATOMS: atom_id res chain seq x y z
N MET A 1 -12.27 17.58 -5.75
CA MET A 1 -11.15 16.99 -6.52
C MET A 1 -10.83 15.64 -5.91
N ASN A 2 -10.57 14.62 -6.74
CA ASN A 2 -10.33 13.26 -6.24
C ASN A 2 -8.88 13.03 -5.80
N TYR A 3 -7.96 13.89 -6.24
CA TYR A 3 -6.53 13.76 -6.02
C TYR A 3 -5.97 15.05 -5.44
N THR A 4 -4.92 14.90 -4.63
CA THR A 4 -4.05 15.99 -4.17
C THR A 4 -2.80 15.99 -5.05
N PRO A 5 -2.32 17.15 -5.52
CA PRO A 5 -1.02 17.21 -6.20
C PRO A 5 0.08 16.60 -5.32
N LEU A 6 0.98 15.80 -5.91
CA LEU A 6 2.02 15.11 -5.15
C LEU A 6 2.90 16.08 -4.32
N GLN A 7 3.04 17.31 -4.78
CA GLN A 7 3.76 18.37 -4.07
C GLN A 7 3.09 18.86 -2.78
N ASP A 8 1.77 18.78 -2.71
CA ASP A 8 0.96 19.24 -1.57
C ASP A 8 0.59 18.06 -0.67
N PHE A 9 0.95 16.83 -1.06
CA PHE A 9 0.72 15.63 -0.28
C PHE A 9 1.72 15.54 0.88
N LYS A 10 1.21 15.27 2.10
CA LYS A 10 1.99 15.22 3.34
C LYS A 10 3.22 14.30 3.24
N LEU A 11 3.09 13.16 2.55
CA LEU A 11 4.17 12.19 2.36
C LEU A 11 4.84 12.31 0.98
N GLY A 12 4.61 13.39 0.24
CA GLY A 12 5.17 13.59 -1.11
C GLY A 12 6.71 13.66 -1.14
N TRP A 13 7.35 13.95 0.00
CA TRP A 13 8.82 13.96 0.14
C TRP A 13 9.46 12.59 -0.15
N ILE A 14 8.73 11.50 0.09
CA ILE A 14 9.17 10.11 -0.12
C ILE A 14 9.64 9.85 -1.56
N PHE A 15 8.93 10.44 -2.52
CA PHE A 15 9.20 10.26 -3.95
C PHE A 15 10.25 11.25 -4.49
N ARG A 16 10.84 12.06 -3.61
CA ARG A 16 11.91 13.01 -3.91
C ARG A 16 13.22 12.63 -3.22
N HIS A 17 13.27 11.46 -2.58
CA HIS A 17 14.45 10.97 -1.91
C HIS A 17 15.59 10.74 -2.92
N ARG A 18 16.77 11.31 -2.66
CA ARG A 18 17.88 11.31 -3.64
C ARG A 18 18.42 9.92 -3.93
N GLU A 19 18.38 9.04 -2.94
CA GLU A 19 18.92 7.67 -3.03
C GLU A 19 17.98 6.71 -3.77
N LEU A 20 16.68 7.04 -3.85
CA LEU A 20 15.67 6.26 -4.55
C LEU A 20 14.92 7.15 -5.55
N PRO A 21 15.59 7.59 -6.63
CA PRO A 21 14.99 8.49 -7.61
C PRO A 21 13.86 7.79 -8.37
N VAL A 22 12.74 8.50 -8.50
CA VAL A 22 11.59 8.05 -9.29
C VAL A 22 11.53 8.87 -10.58
N PRO A 23 11.51 8.25 -11.77
CA PRO A 23 11.45 8.98 -13.03
C PRO A 23 10.10 9.71 -13.17
N GLU A 24 10.09 10.82 -13.91
CA GLU A 24 8.90 11.67 -14.09
C GLU A 24 7.68 10.87 -14.60
N GLN A 25 7.90 9.92 -15.50
CA GLN A 25 6.86 9.05 -16.02
C GLN A 25 6.18 8.24 -14.91
N ALA A 26 6.95 7.69 -13.97
CA ALA A 26 6.41 6.94 -12.82
C ALA A 26 5.78 7.89 -11.79
N LEU A 27 6.39 9.05 -11.53
CA LEU A 27 5.82 10.09 -10.64
C LEU A 27 4.44 10.55 -11.11
N SER A 28 4.22 10.68 -12.42
CA SER A 28 2.90 11.05 -12.98
C SER A 28 1.79 10.02 -12.69
N ALA A 29 2.18 8.78 -12.39
CA ALA A 29 1.30 7.69 -12.02
C ALA A 29 1.15 7.53 -10.49
N VAL A 30 1.94 8.24 -9.67
CA VAL A 30 1.76 8.32 -8.21
C VAL A 30 0.74 9.40 -7.92
N LYS A 31 -0.49 8.99 -7.59
CA LYS A 31 -1.64 9.89 -7.46
C LYS A 31 -2.21 9.81 -6.03
N PRO A 32 -1.73 10.66 -5.11
CA PRO A 32 -2.33 10.77 -3.79
C PRO A 32 -3.80 11.17 -3.89
N LEU A 33 -4.67 10.44 -3.20
CA LEU A 33 -6.06 10.81 -3.10
C LEU A 33 -6.21 12.10 -2.28
N SER A 34 -7.26 12.87 -2.56
CA SER A 34 -7.65 13.93 -1.62
C SER A 34 -8.12 13.32 -0.31
N PRO A 35 -8.00 14.00 0.85
CA PRO A 35 -8.42 13.42 2.14
C PRO A 35 -9.85 12.86 2.10
N ALA A 36 -10.79 13.58 1.48
CA ALA A 36 -12.16 13.10 1.31
C ALA A 36 -12.27 11.81 0.48
N SER A 37 -11.46 11.67 -0.58
CA SER A 37 -11.45 10.48 -1.44
C SER A 37 -10.72 9.30 -0.79
N ALA A 38 -9.62 9.56 -0.08
CA ALA A 38 -8.93 8.58 0.76
C ALA A 38 -9.89 8.03 1.82
N ASN A 39 -10.61 8.91 2.51
CA ASN A 39 -11.56 8.55 3.55
C ASN A 39 -12.67 7.65 3.02
N GLN A 40 -13.27 8.05 1.89
CA GLN A 40 -14.28 7.24 1.21
C GLN A 40 -13.73 5.88 0.79
N PHE A 41 -12.53 5.84 0.21
CA PHE A 41 -11.88 4.59 -0.20
C PHE A 41 -11.66 3.66 0.99
N TRP A 42 -11.01 4.16 2.06
CA TRP A 42 -10.73 3.40 3.26
C TRP A 42 -12.01 2.84 3.90
N ARG A 43 -13.05 3.67 4.03
CA ARG A 43 -14.35 3.24 4.59
C ARG A 43 -15.07 2.19 3.77
N THR A 44 -14.77 2.10 2.48
CA THR A 44 -15.36 1.14 1.58
C THR A 44 -14.54 -0.15 1.50
N ALA A 45 -13.20 -0.03 1.43
CA ALA A 45 -12.32 -1.13 1.10
C ALA A 45 -11.61 -1.78 2.31
N ILE A 46 -11.48 -1.07 3.43
CA ILE A 46 -10.66 -1.48 4.58
C ILE A 46 -11.50 -1.55 5.86
N SER A 47 -11.94 -0.42 6.41
CA SER A 47 -12.70 -0.37 7.65
C SER A 47 -13.69 0.78 7.67
N ARG A 48 -14.93 0.49 8.09
CA ARG A 48 -15.97 1.52 8.21
C ARG A 48 -15.75 2.45 9.39
N GLN A 49 -15.01 2.03 10.42
CA GLN A 49 -14.90 2.76 11.69
C GLN A 49 -13.46 3.16 12.00
N ALA A 50 -12.53 2.21 11.91
CA ALA A 50 -11.11 2.45 12.19
C ALA A 50 -10.55 3.47 11.21
N THR A 51 -9.63 4.30 11.70
CA THR A 51 -8.92 5.30 10.88
C THR A 51 -7.49 4.89 10.56
N HIS A 52 -7.02 3.79 11.16
CA HIS A 52 -5.67 3.26 11.08
C HIS A 52 -5.68 1.75 11.29
N ALA A 53 -4.67 1.03 10.79
CA ALA A 53 -4.57 -0.43 10.91
C ALA A 53 -4.49 -0.91 12.38
N ASN A 54 -3.66 -0.26 13.20
CA ASN A 54 -3.64 -0.40 14.65
C ASN A 54 -4.98 -0.32 15.40
N HIS A 55 -6.04 0.22 14.78
CA HIS A 55 -7.33 0.45 15.43
C HIS A 55 -8.47 -0.41 14.85
N PHE A 56 -8.15 -1.49 14.12
CA PHE A 56 -9.19 -2.36 13.59
C PHE A 56 -10.04 -2.98 14.70
N MET A 57 -11.34 -2.98 14.44
CA MET A 57 -12.36 -3.57 15.30
C MET A 57 -12.60 -5.02 14.87
N ALA A 58 -13.32 -5.79 15.68
CA ALA A 58 -13.55 -7.21 15.42
C ALA A 58 -14.40 -7.47 14.16
N ASP A 59 -15.19 -6.50 13.70
CA ASP A 59 -16.02 -6.56 12.49
C ASP A 59 -15.30 -6.07 11.23
N ASP A 60 -14.09 -5.51 11.37
CA ASP A 60 -13.26 -5.15 10.24
C ASP A 60 -12.61 -6.41 9.67
N TRP A 61 -12.68 -6.57 8.34
CA TRP A 61 -12.13 -7.77 7.69
C TRP A 61 -10.65 -8.03 8.00
N PRO A 62 -9.76 -7.03 8.19
CA PRO A 62 -8.39 -7.28 8.61
C PRO A 62 -8.28 -8.02 9.95
N SER A 63 -9.27 -7.93 10.83
CA SER A 63 -9.29 -8.63 12.12
C SER A 63 -9.84 -10.06 12.02
N HIS A 64 -10.38 -10.47 10.87
CA HIS A 64 -10.97 -11.79 10.71
C HIS A 64 -9.91 -12.89 10.62
N ASN A 65 -10.17 -14.01 11.29
CA ASN A 65 -9.31 -15.19 11.23
C ASN A 65 -9.20 -15.73 9.80
N GLY A 66 -7.98 -16.12 9.41
CA GLY A 66 -7.69 -16.70 8.09
C GLY A 66 -7.49 -15.68 6.96
N VAL A 67 -7.62 -14.38 7.24
CA VAL A 67 -7.28 -13.34 6.26
C VAL A 67 -5.78 -13.30 6.01
N TRP A 68 -4.99 -13.20 7.09
CA TRP A 68 -3.54 -13.14 7.04
C TRP A 68 -2.92 -14.53 7.10
N GLN A 69 -1.91 -14.74 6.27
CA GLN A 69 -1.25 -16.04 6.08
C GLN A 69 0.25 -15.89 6.33
N GLU A 70 1.06 -15.97 5.28
CA GLU A 70 2.51 -15.95 5.36
C GLU A 70 3.02 -14.60 5.88
N LYS A 71 4.01 -14.66 6.77
CA LYS A 71 4.68 -13.50 7.38
C LYS A 71 6.18 -13.57 7.07
N GLU A 72 6.73 -12.53 6.48
CA GLU A 72 8.15 -12.47 6.09
C GLU A 72 8.74 -11.07 6.33
N ASN A 73 10.06 -10.92 6.19
CA ASN A 73 10.75 -9.65 6.42
C ASN A 73 10.90 -8.84 5.12
N TRP A 74 10.35 -7.62 5.06
CA TRP A 74 10.58 -6.72 3.93
C TRP A 74 11.82 -5.86 4.14
N GLN A 75 12.14 -5.51 5.40
CA GLN A 75 13.17 -4.53 5.73
C GLN A 75 14.57 -4.98 5.30
N THR A 76 14.88 -6.27 5.43
CA THR A 76 16.18 -6.84 5.02
C THR A 76 16.41 -6.66 3.51
N GLN A 77 15.35 -6.81 2.70
CA GLN A 77 15.44 -6.57 1.26
C GLN A 77 15.43 -5.08 0.92
N TRP A 78 14.76 -4.28 1.74
CA TRP A 78 14.75 -2.82 1.61
C TRP A 78 16.14 -2.22 1.85
N GLU A 79 16.85 -2.71 2.86
CA GLU A 79 18.22 -2.31 3.23
C GLU A 79 19.29 -2.85 2.28
N GLY A 80 19.00 -3.92 1.54
CA GLY A 80 19.91 -4.48 0.55
C GLY A 80 20.05 -3.65 -0.73
N ASP A 81 21.06 -3.97 -1.54
CA ASP A 81 21.33 -3.26 -2.81
C ASP A 81 20.31 -3.58 -3.93
N GLY A 82 19.54 -4.66 -3.80
CA GLY A 82 18.56 -5.09 -4.79
C GLY A 82 17.35 -4.15 -4.87
N SER A 83 16.80 -3.94 -6.07
CA SER A 83 15.57 -3.15 -6.27
C SER A 83 14.30 -3.98 -6.26
N ASP A 84 14.43 -5.31 -6.30
CA ASP A 84 13.30 -6.20 -6.49
C ASP A 84 12.40 -6.24 -5.25
N LEU A 85 11.10 -6.34 -5.49
CA LEU A 85 10.10 -6.58 -4.45
C LEU A 85 10.30 -8.00 -3.89
N PRO A 86 9.96 -8.27 -2.61
CA PRO A 86 9.95 -9.63 -2.11
C PRO A 86 9.20 -10.59 -3.02
N GLN A 87 9.89 -11.65 -3.44
CA GLN A 87 9.36 -12.65 -4.39
C GLN A 87 8.02 -13.22 -3.92
N LEU A 88 7.86 -13.42 -2.61
CA LEU A 88 6.61 -13.93 -2.06
C LEU A 88 5.43 -12.96 -2.26
N ILE A 89 5.68 -11.64 -2.28
CA ILE A 89 4.66 -10.65 -2.65
C ILE A 89 4.34 -10.75 -4.15
N GLU A 90 5.33 -10.94 -5.02
CA GLU A 90 5.13 -11.11 -6.48
C GLU A 90 4.31 -12.36 -6.79
N ASP A 91 4.61 -13.46 -6.10
CA ASP A 91 3.92 -14.73 -6.27
C ASP A 91 2.51 -14.67 -5.69
N HIS A 92 2.30 -13.94 -4.59
CA HIS A 92 0.95 -13.75 -4.07
C HIS A 92 0.12 -12.80 -4.95
N CYS A 93 0.69 -11.65 -5.27
CA CYS A 93 0.08 -10.60 -6.09
C CYS A 93 0.43 -10.83 -7.56
N HIS A 94 -0.09 -11.91 -8.16
CA HIS A 94 -0.04 -12.19 -9.60
C HIS A 94 -0.88 -11.20 -10.45
N TRP A 95 -0.65 -9.90 -10.28
CA TRP A 95 -1.40 -8.84 -10.93
C TRP A 95 -0.70 -8.39 -12.21
N GLU A 96 -1.51 -8.01 -13.20
CA GLU A 96 -0.99 -7.35 -14.39
C GLU A 96 -0.41 -5.98 -14.02
N GLY A 97 0.65 -5.54 -14.70
CA GLY A 97 1.33 -4.28 -14.37
C GLY A 97 0.44 -3.03 -14.43
N ASN A 98 -0.61 -3.04 -15.25
CA ASN A 98 -1.60 -1.96 -15.36
C ASN A 98 -2.69 -1.98 -14.25
N THR A 99 -2.69 -3.00 -13.39
CA THR A 99 -3.66 -3.13 -12.29
C THR A 99 -3.54 -1.91 -11.40
N ARG A 100 -4.67 -1.22 -11.15
CA ARG A 100 -4.69 -0.10 -10.21
C ARG A 100 -4.51 -0.64 -8.80
N VAL A 101 -3.59 -0.06 -8.05
CA VAL A 101 -3.29 -0.43 -6.66
C VAL A 101 -3.40 0.81 -5.78
N PHE A 102 -3.75 0.57 -4.51
CA PHE A 102 -3.89 1.59 -3.50
C PHE A 102 -2.98 1.24 -2.33
N PHE A 103 -2.07 2.16 -2.00
CA PHE A 103 -1.20 2.04 -0.83
C PHE A 103 -1.76 2.95 0.27
N CYS A 104 -2.24 2.33 1.34
CA CYS A 104 -3.10 2.99 2.33
C CYS A 104 -2.35 3.06 3.65
N TYR A 105 -1.80 4.24 3.97
CA TYR A 105 -1.12 4.46 5.25
C TYR A 105 -2.14 4.66 6.37
N ASP A 106 -3.17 5.47 6.11
CA ASP A 106 -4.30 5.69 7.01
C ASP A 106 -5.55 6.11 6.22
N ILE A 107 -6.62 6.45 6.93
CA ILE A 107 -7.90 6.86 6.33
C ILE A 107 -7.81 8.10 5.42
N ASP A 108 -6.86 9.01 5.63
CA ASP A 108 -6.71 10.25 4.87
C ASP A 108 -5.47 10.24 3.95
N LEU A 109 -4.59 9.24 4.10
CA LEU A 109 -3.33 9.08 3.37
C LEU A 109 -3.36 7.80 2.51
N VAL A 110 -3.97 7.92 1.33
CA VAL A 110 -4.01 6.85 0.33
C VAL A 110 -3.36 7.31 -0.97
N ILE A 111 -2.45 6.52 -1.50
CA ILE A 111 -1.86 6.72 -2.82
C ILE A 111 -2.44 5.72 -3.80
N GLU A 112 -2.99 6.20 -4.91
CA GLU A 112 -3.33 5.37 -6.05
C GLU A 112 -2.16 5.33 -7.04
N THR A 113 -1.82 4.14 -7.54
CA THR A 113 -0.90 3.98 -8.67
C THR A 113 -1.20 2.70 -9.47
N THR A 114 -0.26 2.25 -10.30
CA THR A 114 -0.31 0.95 -10.98
C THR A 114 0.60 -0.05 -10.31
N TRP A 115 0.28 -1.34 -10.43
CA TRP A 115 1.10 -2.41 -9.88
C TRP A 115 2.55 -2.35 -10.37
N ALA A 116 2.77 -2.06 -11.65
CA ALA A 116 4.12 -1.90 -12.21
C ALA A 116 4.91 -0.78 -11.51
N VAL A 117 4.27 0.37 -11.25
CA VAL A 117 4.92 1.51 -10.59
C VAL A 117 5.21 1.19 -9.12
N PHE A 118 4.27 0.59 -8.41
CA PHE A 118 4.50 0.14 -7.04
C PHE A 118 5.67 -0.85 -7.00
N ARG A 119 5.64 -1.90 -7.83
CA ARG A 119 6.67 -2.93 -7.89
C ARG A 119 8.06 -2.36 -8.13
N SER A 120 8.22 -1.46 -9.11
CA SER A 120 9.54 -0.89 -9.43
C SER A 120 10.05 0.13 -8.42
N HIS A 121 9.17 0.67 -7.56
CA HIS A 121 9.51 1.74 -6.61
C HIS A 121 9.02 1.44 -5.19
N TRP A 122 8.85 0.17 -4.83
CA TRP A 122 8.21 -0.26 -3.59
C TRP A 122 8.94 0.26 -2.36
N LYS A 123 10.29 0.36 -2.45
CA LYS A 123 11.12 0.92 -1.39
C LYS A 123 10.73 2.36 -1.06
N ASN A 124 10.36 3.17 -2.05
CA ASN A 124 9.87 4.52 -1.78
C ASN A 124 8.62 4.45 -0.89
N PHE A 125 7.62 3.65 -1.24
CA PHE A 125 6.37 3.55 -0.48
C PHE A 125 6.57 3.19 1.00
N LEU A 126 7.65 2.48 1.35
CA LEU A 126 7.97 2.06 2.72
C LEU A 126 8.93 2.99 3.48
N PHE A 127 9.25 4.18 2.98
CA PHE A 127 9.90 5.22 3.82
C PHE A 127 9.02 5.69 4.98
N TYR A 128 7.71 5.41 4.91
CA TYR A 128 6.77 5.57 6.00
C TYR A 128 6.03 4.25 6.16
N ASP A 129 6.32 3.49 7.21
CA ASP A 129 5.93 2.09 7.38
C ASP A 129 4.93 1.88 8.53
N ASP A 130 4.15 2.93 8.85
CA ASP A 130 3.10 2.94 9.88
C ASP A 130 1.89 2.09 9.47
N GLU A 131 2.12 0.79 9.40
CA GLU A 131 1.16 -0.26 9.07
C GLU A 131 0.40 -0.14 7.73
N PRO A 132 1.06 0.25 6.61
CA PRO A 132 0.32 0.47 5.37
C PRO A 132 -0.21 -0.83 4.76
N ILE A 133 -1.37 -0.72 4.13
CA ILE A 133 -2.04 -1.82 3.44
C ILE A 133 -2.04 -1.58 1.93
N LEU A 134 -1.56 -2.57 1.17
CA LEU A 134 -1.59 -2.60 -0.29
C LEU A 134 -2.85 -3.33 -0.78
N ILE A 135 -3.70 -2.62 -1.52
CA ILE A 135 -4.95 -3.14 -2.09
C ILE A 135 -4.90 -3.09 -3.61
N GLY A 136 -5.14 -4.22 -4.28
CA GLY A 136 -5.36 -4.28 -5.73
C GLY A 136 -6.84 -4.05 -6.09
N LYS A 137 -7.11 -3.17 -7.07
CA LYS A 137 -8.49 -2.91 -7.52
C LYS A 137 -9.11 -4.18 -8.11
N GLY A 138 -10.23 -4.63 -7.53
CA GLY A 138 -10.91 -5.85 -7.95
C GLY A 138 -10.13 -7.13 -7.64
N ARG A 139 -9.09 -7.04 -6.81
CA ARG A 139 -8.27 -8.18 -6.37
C ARG A 139 -8.59 -8.50 -4.91
N ARG A 140 -8.54 -9.78 -4.57
CA ARG A 140 -8.71 -10.26 -3.20
C ARG A 140 -7.40 -10.28 -2.44
N GLN A 141 -6.29 -10.50 -3.14
CA GLN A 141 -4.96 -10.45 -2.55
C GLN A 141 -4.69 -9.05 -1.99
N THR A 142 -4.01 -9.02 -0.86
CA THR A 142 -3.62 -7.80 -0.13
C THR A 142 -2.32 -8.09 0.61
N VAL A 143 -1.61 -7.03 0.98
CA VAL A 143 -0.41 -7.11 1.82
C VAL A 143 -0.51 -6.03 2.89
N ILE A 144 -0.17 -6.37 4.13
CA ILE A 144 0.07 -5.39 5.19
C ILE A 144 1.55 -5.39 5.52
N PHE A 145 2.16 -4.20 5.61
CA PHE A 145 3.54 -4.02 6.05
C PHE A 145 3.51 -3.52 7.49
N HIS A 146 4.41 -4.01 8.33
CA HIS A 146 4.47 -3.71 9.76
C HIS A 146 5.74 -2.91 10.09
N THR A 147 5.65 -2.08 11.13
CA THR A 147 6.76 -1.26 11.65
C THR A 147 7.90 -2.08 12.27
N ASP A 148 7.69 -3.38 12.50
CA ASP A 148 8.73 -4.33 12.95
C ASP A 148 9.60 -4.85 11.78
N GLY A 149 9.45 -4.28 10.58
CA GLY A 149 10.18 -4.66 9.38
C GLY A 149 9.64 -5.90 8.66
N THR A 150 8.46 -6.40 9.07
CA THR A 150 7.82 -7.57 8.47
C THR A 150 6.58 -7.21 7.68
N TYR A 151 6.14 -8.08 6.79
CA TYR A 151 4.86 -7.97 6.07
C TYR A 151 4.08 -9.27 6.22
N GLN A 152 2.77 -9.19 6.01
CA GLN A 152 1.91 -10.36 5.91
C GLN A 152 1.09 -10.32 4.62
N LEU A 153 1.04 -11.48 3.98
CA LEU A 153 0.15 -11.72 2.85
C LEU A 153 -1.25 -11.99 3.35
N GLY A 154 -2.25 -11.44 2.66
CA GLY A 154 -3.64 -11.70 2.99
C GLY A 154 -4.54 -11.89 1.79
N VAL A 155 -5.70 -12.50 2.04
CA VAL A 155 -6.79 -12.64 1.08
C VAL A 155 -8.06 -12.08 1.73
N LYS A 156 -8.57 -10.98 1.18
CA LYS A 156 -9.82 -10.36 1.64
C LYS A 156 -10.99 -11.37 1.53
N PRO A 157 -11.93 -11.35 2.48
CA PRO A 157 -13.19 -12.10 2.37
C PRO A 157 -13.98 -11.72 1.12
N GLU A 158 -14.91 -12.59 0.71
CA GLU A 158 -15.82 -12.26 -0.39
C GLU A 158 -16.80 -11.15 0.01
N GLY A 159 -17.09 -10.23 -0.91
CA GLY A 159 -18.05 -9.14 -0.67
C GLY A 159 -17.48 -7.91 0.05
N VAL A 160 -16.16 -7.85 0.26
CA VAL A 160 -15.41 -6.65 0.69
C VAL A 160 -14.94 -5.84 -0.51
#